data_AF-A0A930V605-F1
#
_entry.id   AF-A0A930V605-F1
#
_cell.length_a   1.000
_cell.length_b   1.000
_cell.length_c   1.000
_cell.angle_alpha   90.00
_cell.angle_beta   90.00
_cell.angle_gamma   90.00
#
_symmetry.space_group_name_H-M   'P 1'
#
loop_
_entity.id
_entity.type
_entity.pdbx_description
1 polymer ?
#
loop_
_entity_poly.entity_id
_entity_poly.type
_entity_poly.pdbx_seq_one_letter_code
_entity_poly.pdbx_strand_id
1 'polypeptide(L)'
;MRRLPLPLVRAWVRARYRVVDELLSTPSPDDHPSGHAPGTDPDRVLVLGNGPAVGWGVRSHDLALPGTLARALSALTGRGADVDALADAEVSVATAASFVRGRDLGRYDAVVVVLGVSDALRLVPRSRWAAGLAALLDALEEEVDASCEIVVTGIQPPSSVPKFALRCGGVVDAHADELNRVTAELCAARARVSMVCPPGPVAAPEGLGEPARTSVPYPAWAAALAAVVAPLVDAALAAGSTARTAREAPQTDQTRIAAVRALGLLDTPAEKRFDDIVERARVLLGAQGAAFSLIDDGRHWNKSVAGSSQVEVPIASSFCSQTVRTGTAMVVPDAWRDDRFVSHPSVRFYAGHPVESPDGVRIGALCVVDAEPRSAESVDLVLLRELALQVQRELRVVPVGS
;
A
#
# COMPACT_ATOMS: atom_id res chain seq x y z
N MET A 1 20.37 -4.28 -45.28
CA MET A 1 20.25 -3.03 -44.50
C MET A 1 21.28 -3.05 -43.38
N ARG A 2 22.18 -2.05 -43.32
CA ARG A 2 23.29 -2.01 -42.35
C ARG A 2 22.75 -1.71 -40.95
N ARG A 3 22.99 -2.61 -39.98
CA ARG A 3 22.71 -2.37 -38.55
C ARG A 3 23.56 -1.17 -38.09
N LEU A 4 22.95 -0.15 -37.48
CA LEU A 4 23.73 0.91 -36.83
C LEU A 4 24.60 0.30 -35.72
N PRO A 5 25.88 0.70 -35.60
CA PRO A 5 26.75 0.20 -34.55
C PRO A 5 26.20 0.64 -33.17
N LEU A 6 26.23 -0.28 -32.19
CA LEU A 6 25.69 -0.11 -30.84
C LEU A 6 26.07 1.23 -30.14
N PRO A 7 27.28 1.80 -30.33
CA PRO A 7 27.62 3.11 -29.79
C PRO A 7 26.79 4.27 -30.37
N LEU A 8 26.46 4.22 -31.67
CA LEU A 8 25.61 5.23 -32.32
C LEU A 8 24.15 5.07 -31.90
N VAL A 9 23.68 3.83 -31.68
CA VAL A 9 22.35 3.57 -31.08
C VAL A 9 22.31 4.10 -29.65
N ARG A 10 23.35 3.86 -28.84
CA ARG A 10 23.45 4.41 -27.47
C ARG A 10 23.51 5.92 -27.43
N ALA A 11 24.23 6.56 -28.35
CA ALA A 11 24.26 8.01 -28.49
C ALA A 11 22.91 8.57 -28.94
N TRP A 12 22.22 7.90 -29.87
CA TRP A 12 20.88 8.27 -30.35
C TRP A 12 19.81 8.11 -29.26
N VAL A 13 19.85 7.01 -28.49
CA VAL A 13 18.94 6.83 -27.34
C VAL A 13 19.28 7.79 -26.20
N ARG A 14 20.56 8.10 -25.94
CA ARG A 14 20.95 9.16 -24.99
C ARG A 14 20.47 10.56 -25.42
N ALA A 15 20.52 10.87 -26.71
CA ALA A 15 19.99 12.12 -27.25
C ALA A 15 18.46 12.21 -27.10
N ARG A 16 17.76 11.08 -27.26
CA ARG A 16 16.33 10.95 -26.93
C ARG A 16 16.03 10.85 -25.44
N TYR A 17 17.00 10.58 -24.57
CA TYR A 17 16.81 10.64 -23.12
C TYR A 17 16.50 12.06 -22.63
N ARG A 18 16.81 13.10 -23.41
CA ARG A 18 16.29 14.46 -23.18
C ARG A 18 14.76 14.56 -23.35
N VAL A 19 14.10 13.55 -23.92
CA VAL A 19 12.62 13.40 -23.95
C VAL A 19 12.09 12.80 -22.64
N VAL A 20 12.95 12.25 -21.76
CA VAL A 20 12.52 11.89 -20.40
C VAL A 20 12.18 13.14 -19.57
N ASP A 21 12.74 14.32 -19.90
CA ASP A 21 12.28 15.59 -19.34
C ASP A 21 10.84 15.94 -19.80
N GLU A 22 10.40 15.49 -20.99
CA GLU A 22 9.00 15.60 -21.40
C GLU A 22 8.10 14.58 -20.68
N LEU A 23 8.63 13.44 -20.22
CA LEU A 23 7.89 12.53 -19.33
C LEU A 23 7.65 13.14 -17.95
N LEU A 24 8.57 13.97 -17.44
CA LEU A 24 8.37 14.77 -16.22
C LEU A 24 7.27 15.83 -16.37
N SER A 25 6.82 16.15 -17.60
CA SER A 25 5.62 16.98 -17.83
C SER A 25 4.31 16.19 -17.75
N THR A 26 4.39 14.86 -17.70
CA THR A 26 3.21 14.00 -17.53
C THR A 26 2.73 14.12 -16.10
N PRO A 27 1.44 14.35 -15.85
CA PRO A 27 0.91 14.34 -14.49
C PRO A 27 1.30 13.04 -13.77
N SER A 28 1.83 13.17 -12.56
CA SER A 28 1.98 12.07 -11.61
C SER A 28 1.12 12.37 -10.39
N PRO A 29 0.78 11.35 -9.59
CA PRO A 29 0.11 11.57 -8.33
C PRO A 29 0.97 12.41 -7.37
N ASP A 30 0.31 13.22 -6.55
CA ASP A 30 0.88 14.01 -5.46
C ASP A 30 0.29 13.62 -4.09
N ASP A 31 -0.61 12.64 -4.07
CA ASP A 31 -1.17 12.04 -2.87
C ASP A 31 -0.26 10.97 -2.26
N HIS A 32 -0.66 10.45 -1.10
CA HIS A 32 0.08 9.36 -0.46
C HIS A 32 0.21 8.16 -1.42
N PRO A 33 1.41 7.56 -1.57
CA PRO A 33 1.66 6.49 -2.53
C PRO A 33 1.06 5.16 -2.11
N SER A 34 -0.27 5.06 -2.16
CA SER A 34 -1.04 3.88 -1.79
C SER A 34 -2.39 3.82 -2.49
N GLY A 35 -2.91 2.62 -2.69
CA GLY A 35 -4.28 2.35 -3.12
C GLY A 35 -5.00 1.45 -2.12
N HIS A 36 -6.32 1.56 -2.07
CA HIS A 36 -7.13 0.86 -1.08
C HIS A 36 -8.40 0.25 -1.70
N ALA A 37 -8.76 -0.96 -1.27
CA ALA A 37 -10.06 -1.58 -1.54
C ALA A 37 -10.73 -2.03 -0.24
N PRO A 38 -12.00 -1.65 0.02
CA PRO A 38 -12.68 -1.95 1.26
C PRO A 38 -12.80 -3.44 1.54
N GLY A 39 -12.71 -3.80 2.82
CA GLY A 39 -12.97 -5.14 3.31
C GLY A 39 -12.32 -5.36 4.66
N THR A 40 -12.75 -6.40 5.37
CA THR A 40 -12.03 -6.85 6.54
C THR A 40 -10.77 -7.57 6.13
N ASP A 41 -9.80 -7.60 7.04
CA ASP A 41 -8.69 -8.52 6.97
C ASP A 41 -7.84 -8.41 5.69
N PRO A 42 -7.29 -7.22 5.39
CA PRO A 42 -6.82 -6.87 4.06
C PRO A 42 -5.53 -7.59 3.66
N ASP A 43 -5.42 -7.92 2.38
CA ASP A 43 -4.17 -8.32 1.73
C ASP A 43 -3.27 -7.07 1.61
N ARG A 44 -2.04 -7.12 2.15
CA ARG A 44 -1.08 -6.00 2.04
C ARG A 44 -0.05 -6.30 0.96
N VAL A 45 -0.02 -5.48 -0.08
CA VAL A 45 0.92 -5.63 -1.21
C VAL A 45 1.78 -4.39 -1.37
N LEU A 46 3.07 -4.57 -1.63
CA LEU A 46 3.97 -3.48 -1.99
C LEU A 46 4.23 -3.49 -3.49
N VAL A 47 4.05 -2.35 -4.18
CA VAL A 47 4.51 -2.13 -5.54
C VAL A 47 5.82 -1.35 -5.51
N LEU A 48 6.91 -1.99 -5.92
CA LEU A 48 8.25 -1.43 -5.96
C LEU A 48 8.67 -1.10 -7.40
N GLY A 49 9.25 0.08 -7.63
CA GLY A 49 10.06 0.30 -8.84
C GLY A 49 9.80 1.63 -9.55
N ASN A 50 9.66 1.60 -10.88
CA ASN A 50 9.53 2.81 -11.70
C ASN A 50 8.36 2.70 -12.69
N GLY A 51 8.21 3.71 -13.56
CA GLY A 51 7.24 3.67 -14.66
C GLY A 51 5.80 3.52 -14.14
N PRO A 52 5.07 2.43 -14.47
CA PRO A 52 3.72 2.20 -13.96
C PRO A 52 3.58 2.23 -12.44
N ALA A 53 4.64 1.87 -11.69
CA ALA A 53 4.62 1.95 -10.24
C ALA A 53 4.52 3.40 -9.71
N VAL A 54 4.99 4.38 -10.48
CA VAL A 54 4.93 5.82 -10.15
C VAL A 54 3.54 6.40 -10.42
N GLY A 55 2.74 5.79 -11.29
CA GLY A 55 1.40 6.28 -11.59
C GLY A 55 1.33 7.40 -12.64
N TRP A 56 2.28 7.49 -13.57
CA TRP A 56 2.23 8.46 -14.66
C TRP A 56 0.89 8.47 -15.42
N GLY A 57 0.39 9.66 -15.70
CA GLY A 57 -0.85 9.92 -16.44
C GLY A 57 -2.09 10.12 -15.57
N VAL A 58 -1.99 9.98 -14.24
CA VAL A 58 -3.08 10.24 -13.29
C VAL A 58 -2.62 11.11 -12.13
N ARG A 59 -3.57 11.67 -11.38
CA ARG A 59 -3.31 12.59 -10.24
C ARG A 59 -3.44 11.93 -8.87
N SER A 60 -3.80 10.66 -8.81
CA SER A 60 -3.94 9.94 -7.54
C SER A 60 -3.45 8.51 -7.72
N HIS A 61 -2.79 7.97 -6.70
CA HIS A 61 -2.38 6.57 -6.66
C HIS A 61 -3.57 5.61 -6.67
N ASP A 62 -4.78 6.09 -6.30
CA ASP A 62 -6.01 5.31 -6.40
C ASP A 62 -6.42 5.04 -7.86
N LEU A 63 -6.10 5.97 -8.77
CA LEU A 63 -6.31 5.81 -10.21
C LEU A 63 -5.13 5.13 -10.92
N ALA A 64 -4.01 4.96 -10.21
CA ALA A 64 -2.79 4.34 -10.72
C ALA A 64 -2.77 2.82 -10.44
N LEU A 65 -1.60 2.21 -10.63
CA LEU A 65 -1.40 0.79 -10.37
C LEU A 65 -1.79 0.37 -8.94
N PRO A 66 -1.45 1.11 -7.87
CA PRO A 66 -1.83 0.70 -6.51
C PRO A 66 -3.34 0.55 -6.31
N GLY A 67 -4.15 1.57 -6.64
CA GLY A 67 -5.60 1.49 -6.42
C GLY A 67 -6.30 0.51 -7.34
N THR A 68 -5.87 0.43 -8.61
CA THR A 68 -6.43 -0.57 -9.54
C THR A 68 -6.08 -1.99 -9.13
N LEU A 69 -4.86 -2.24 -8.64
CA LEU A 69 -4.45 -3.54 -8.10
C LEU A 69 -5.20 -3.89 -6.83
N ALA A 70 -5.39 -2.94 -5.90
CA ALA A 70 -6.16 -3.17 -4.68
C ALA A 70 -7.58 -3.66 -5.01
N ARG A 71 -8.28 -2.98 -5.94
CA ARG A 71 -9.63 -3.39 -6.37
C ARG A 71 -9.64 -4.76 -7.05
N ALA A 72 -8.65 -5.04 -7.90
CA ALA A 72 -8.54 -6.32 -8.59
C ALA A 72 -8.27 -7.48 -7.62
N LEU A 73 -7.40 -7.27 -6.61
CA LEU A 73 -7.13 -8.26 -5.57
C LEU A 73 -8.37 -8.52 -4.72
N SER A 74 -8.99 -7.46 -4.19
CA SER A 74 -10.19 -7.58 -3.37
C SER A 74 -11.33 -8.32 -4.09
N ALA A 75 -11.51 -8.07 -5.39
CA ALA A 75 -12.50 -8.78 -6.20
C ALA A 75 -12.21 -10.29 -6.36
N LEU A 76 -10.94 -10.69 -6.34
CA LEU A 76 -10.53 -12.10 -6.48
C LEU A 76 -10.47 -12.82 -5.13
N THR A 77 -10.00 -12.17 -4.08
CA THR A 77 -9.76 -12.79 -2.77
C THR A 77 -10.97 -12.68 -1.84
N GLY A 78 -11.89 -11.76 -2.12
CA GLY A 78 -13.06 -11.47 -1.27
C GLY A 78 -12.72 -10.74 0.04
N ARG A 79 -11.48 -10.28 0.19
CA ARG A 79 -10.99 -9.54 1.36
C ARG A 79 -10.77 -8.06 1.00
N GLY A 80 -10.44 -7.24 2.01
CA GLY A 80 -9.89 -5.92 1.73
C GLY A 80 -8.52 -6.02 1.05
N ALA A 81 -8.03 -4.92 0.47
CA ALA A 81 -6.65 -4.87 -0.02
C ALA A 81 -6.03 -3.49 0.19
N ASP A 82 -4.79 -3.48 0.69
CA ASP A 82 -3.97 -2.29 0.86
C ASP A 82 -2.73 -2.45 -0.02
N VAL A 83 -2.56 -1.55 -0.98
CA VAL A 83 -1.42 -1.59 -1.91
C VAL A 83 -0.59 -0.34 -1.73
N ASP A 84 0.59 -0.46 -1.11
CA ASP A 84 1.54 0.65 -1.00
C ASP A 84 2.44 0.70 -2.24
N ALA A 85 2.95 1.89 -2.57
CA ALA A 85 3.94 2.07 -3.62
C ALA A 85 5.25 2.63 -3.05
N LEU A 86 6.34 1.91 -3.29
CA LEU A 86 7.70 2.40 -3.13
C LEU A 86 8.27 2.61 -4.54
N ALA A 87 7.93 3.75 -5.13
CA ALA A 87 8.25 4.04 -6.52
C ALA A 87 8.97 5.38 -6.68
N ASP A 88 9.99 5.39 -7.53
CA ASP A 88 10.70 6.60 -7.91
C ASP A 88 11.12 6.49 -9.40
N ALA A 89 11.03 7.61 -10.11
CA ALA A 89 11.34 7.68 -11.54
C ALA A 89 12.79 7.30 -11.87
N GLU A 90 13.70 7.50 -10.91
CA GLU A 90 15.13 7.25 -11.05
C GLU A 90 15.55 5.82 -10.68
N VAL A 91 14.66 5.03 -10.06
CA VAL A 91 14.98 3.63 -9.74
C VAL A 91 15.32 2.86 -11.01
N SER A 92 16.39 2.11 -10.95
CA SER A 92 16.84 1.20 -12.01
C SER A 92 17.29 -0.11 -11.39
N VAL A 93 17.59 -1.12 -12.20
CA VAL A 93 18.09 -2.41 -11.69
C VAL A 93 19.38 -2.26 -10.86
N ALA A 94 20.17 -1.21 -11.12
CA ALA A 94 21.42 -0.95 -10.42
C ALA A 94 21.22 -0.34 -9.02
N THR A 95 20.07 0.33 -8.78
CA THR A 95 19.80 1.08 -7.55
C THR A 95 18.65 0.48 -6.73
N ALA A 96 17.84 -0.41 -7.31
CA ALA A 96 16.66 -0.97 -6.65
C ALA A 96 16.98 -1.69 -5.34
N ALA A 97 18.08 -2.44 -5.26
CA ALA A 97 18.47 -3.14 -4.03
C ALA A 97 18.70 -2.17 -2.86
N SER A 98 19.35 -1.02 -3.11
CA SER A 98 19.55 0.01 -2.07
C SER A 98 18.26 0.72 -1.65
N PHE A 99 17.22 0.72 -2.50
CA PHE A 99 15.92 1.27 -2.13
C PHE A 99 15.18 0.39 -1.13
N VAL A 100 15.47 -0.90 -1.10
CA VAL A 100 14.81 -1.91 -0.27
C VAL A 100 15.53 -2.13 1.06
N ARG A 101 16.87 -2.16 1.06
CA ARG A 101 17.67 -2.50 2.24
C ARG A 101 17.40 -1.57 3.44
N GLY A 102 17.28 -2.17 4.62
CA GLY A 102 17.05 -1.50 5.89
C GLY A 102 15.62 -0.98 6.07
N ARG A 103 14.66 -1.47 5.27
CA ARG A 103 13.24 -1.15 5.42
C ARG A 103 12.50 -2.36 5.98
N ASP A 104 11.60 -2.11 6.92
CA ASP A 104 10.68 -3.14 7.40
C ASP A 104 9.64 -3.47 6.32
N LEU A 105 9.89 -4.54 5.57
CA LEU A 105 8.98 -5.09 4.56
C LEU A 105 8.28 -6.37 5.06
N GLY A 106 8.52 -6.79 6.30
CA GLY A 106 7.94 -8.02 6.88
C GLY A 106 6.43 -7.99 7.04
N ARG A 107 5.79 -6.82 6.88
CA ARG A 107 4.34 -6.61 6.99
C ARG A 107 3.53 -6.91 5.72
N TYR A 108 4.20 -7.12 4.58
CA TYR A 108 3.56 -7.31 3.28
C TYR A 108 3.36 -8.80 2.98
N ASP A 109 2.19 -9.13 2.47
CA ASP A 109 1.81 -10.48 2.02
C ASP A 109 2.42 -10.78 0.63
N ALA A 110 2.62 -9.74 -0.19
CA ALA A 110 3.35 -9.85 -1.45
C ALA A 110 4.10 -8.56 -1.85
N VAL A 111 5.16 -8.71 -2.64
CA VAL A 111 5.88 -7.59 -3.26
C VAL A 111 5.88 -7.73 -4.78
N VAL A 112 5.36 -6.71 -5.48
CA VAL A 112 5.37 -6.60 -6.93
C VAL A 112 6.51 -5.69 -7.38
N VAL A 113 7.45 -6.21 -8.16
CA VAL A 113 8.59 -5.46 -8.69
C VAL A 113 8.33 -5.04 -10.15
N VAL A 114 8.23 -3.73 -10.38
CA VAL A 114 8.02 -3.10 -11.69
C VAL A 114 9.28 -2.35 -12.14
N LEU A 115 10.11 -3.01 -12.94
CA LEU A 115 11.39 -2.46 -13.42
C LEU A 115 11.69 -2.84 -14.87
N GLY A 116 12.68 -2.16 -15.46
CA GLY A 116 13.38 -2.62 -16.65
C GLY A 116 13.09 -1.90 -17.96
N VAL A 117 12.01 -1.12 -18.08
CA VAL A 117 11.80 -0.27 -19.28
C VAL A 117 12.94 0.74 -19.44
N SER A 118 13.30 1.44 -18.36
CA SER A 118 14.44 2.37 -18.32
C SER A 118 15.76 1.69 -18.64
N ASP A 119 15.98 0.48 -18.14
CA ASP A 119 17.19 -0.30 -18.37
C ASP A 119 17.30 -0.80 -19.83
N ALA A 120 16.17 -1.23 -20.40
CA ALA A 120 16.08 -1.63 -21.81
C ALA A 120 16.36 -0.43 -22.75
N LEU A 121 15.80 0.74 -22.45
CA LEU A 121 16.11 1.99 -23.16
C LEU A 121 17.61 2.30 -23.09
N ARG A 122 18.25 2.12 -21.93
CA ARG A 122 19.70 2.36 -21.75
C ARG A 122 20.59 1.28 -22.37
N LEU A 123 20.02 0.21 -22.94
CA LEU A 123 20.73 -0.95 -23.46
C LEU A 123 21.72 -1.53 -22.42
N VAL A 124 21.23 -1.69 -21.18
CA VAL A 124 22.00 -2.25 -20.06
C VAL A 124 22.48 -3.66 -20.42
N PRO A 125 23.79 -3.97 -20.30
CA PRO A 125 24.29 -5.31 -20.59
C PRO A 125 23.57 -6.39 -19.77
N ARG A 126 23.31 -7.53 -20.41
CA ARG A 126 22.67 -8.73 -19.83
C ARG A 126 23.26 -9.11 -18.47
N SER A 127 24.59 -9.10 -18.37
CA SER A 127 25.30 -9.42 -17.13
C SER A 127 25.07 -8.41 -16.01
N ARG A 128 24.92 -7.12 -16.33
CA ARG A 128 24.61 -6.09 -15.33
C ARG A 128 23.15 -6.16 -14.89
N TRP A 129 22.24 -6.44 -15.82
CA TRP A 129 20.83 -6.71 -15.48
C TRP A 129 20.72 -7.92 -14.55
N ALA A 130 21.35 -9.04 -14.92
CA ALA A 130 21.36 -10.25 -14.10
C ALA A 130 21.89 -10.00 -12.69
N ALA A 131 23.05 -9.34 -12.57
CA ALA A 131 23.65 -9.04 -11.27
C ALA A 131 22.81 -8.08 -10.42
N GLY A 132 22.25 -7.02 -11.03
CA GLY A 132 21.41 -6.06 -10.31
C GLY A 132 20.07 -6.67 -9.87
N LEU A 133 19.42 -7.46 -10.73
CA LEU A 133 18.16 -8.11 -10.39
C LEU A 133 18.37 -9.19 -9.33
N ALA A 134 19.44 -9.99 -9.43
CA ALA A 134 19.80 -10.93 -8.37
C ALA A 134 20.02 -10.21 -7.04
N ALA A 135 20.79 -9.12 -7.01
CA ALA A 135 21.02 -8.34 -5.80
C ALA A 135 19.74 -7.71 -5.21
N LEU A 136 18.78 -7.34 -6.06
CA LEU A 136 17.46 -6.87 -5.62
C LEU A 136 16.64 -8.02 -5.01
N LEU A 137 16.60 -9.17 -5.68
CA LEU A 137 15.86 -10.33 -5.18
C LEU A 137 16.44 -10.83 -3.86
N ASP A 138 17.76 -10.91 -3.75
CA ASP A 138 18.43 -11.29 -2.50
C ASP A 138 18.08 -10.28 -1.38
N ALA A 139 18.12 -8.98 -1.66
CA ALA A 139 17.72 -7.95 -0.68
C ALA A 139 16.23 -8.03 -0.30
N LEU A 140 15.34 -8.34 -1.24
CA LEU A 140 13.93 -8.55 -0.93
C LEU A 140 13.75 -9.78 -0.06
N GLU A 141 14.39 -10.90 -0.41
CA GLU A 141 14.30 -12.15 0.37
C GLU A 141 14.85 -12.00 1.79
N GLU A 142 15.78 -11.08 2.03
CA GLU A 142 16.31 -10.70 3.35
C GLU A 142 15.36 -9.81 4.17
N GLU A 143 14.64 -8.89 3.53
CA GLU A 143 13.82 -7.85 4.21
C GLU A 143 12.33 -8.22 4.33
N VAL A 144 11.83 -9.14 3.50
CA VAL A 144 10.44 -9.62 3.55
C VAL A 144 10.31 -10.86 4.43
N ASP A 145 9.11 -11.08 4.96
CA ASP A 145 8.81 -12.25 5.76
C ASP A 145 8.89 -13.55 4.93
N ALA A 146 9.12 -14.68 5.61
CA ALA A 146 9.25 -16.00 4.99
C ALA A 146 8.05 -16.40 4.11
N SER A 147 6.86 -15.94 4.48
CA SER A 147 5.57 -16.20 3.81
C SER A 147 5.21 -15.19 2.72
N CYS A 148 6.03 -14.15 2.53
CA CYS A 148 5.81 -13.13 1.52
C CYS A 148 6.20 -13.64 0.12
N GLU A 149 5.34 -13.40 -0.86
CA GLU A 149 5.54 -13.80 -2.26
C GLU A 149 6.05 -12.62 -3.10
N ILE A 150 7.07 -12.86 -3.93
CA ILE A 150 7.68 -11.82 -4.76
C ILE A 150 7.25 -12.03 -6.22
N VAL A 151 6.67 -11.01 -6.84
CA VAL A 151 6.21 -11.05 -8.22
C VAL A 151 6.97 -10.01 -9.05
N VAL A 152 7.76 -10.46 -10.01
CA VAL A 152 8.52 -9.59 -10.91
C VAL A 152 7.78 -9.39 -12.23
N THR A 153 7.56 -8.15 -12.64
CA THR A 153 6.94 -7.87 -13.94
C THR A 153 7.94 -8.00 -15.07
N GLY A 154 7.54 -8.63 -16.17
CA GLY A 154 8.25 -8.56 -17.43
C GLY A 154 8.23 -7.15 -18.02
N ILE A 155 9.31 -6.81 -18.71
CA ILE A 155 9.48 -5.57 -19.44
C ILE A 155 8.60 -5.65 -20.69
N GLN A 156 7.59 -4.78 -20.78
CA GLN A 156 6.83 -4.65 -22.02
C GLN A 156 7.71 -4.13 -23.15
N PRO A 157 7.43 -4.46 -24.41
CA PRO A 157 8.15 -3.90 -25.55
C PRO A 157 8.15 -2.38 -25.44
N PRO A 158 9.29 -1.68 -25.25
CA PRO A 158 9.26 -0.24 -25.05
C PRO A 158 8.61 0.52 -26.21
N SER A 159 8.60 -0.03 -27.42
CA SER A 159 7.82 0.53 -28.54
C SER A 159 6.31 0.63 -28.29
N SER A 160 5.76 -0.08 -27.31
CA SER A 160 4.34 -0.02 -26.93
C SER A 160 3.94 1.34 -26.37
N VAL A 161 4.90 2.12 -25.88
CA VAL A 161 4.67 3.44 -25.30
C VAL A 161 4.89 4.48 -26.41
N PRO A 162 3.83 5.14 -26.92
CA PRO A 162 3.95 6.05 -28.06
C PRO A 162 4.96 7.18 -27.84
N LYS A 163 5.09 7.67 -26.59
CA LYS A 163 6.01 8.74 -26.21
C LYS A 163 7.48 8.43 -26.48
N PHE A 164 7.90 7.16 -26.50
CA PHE A 164 9.29 6.84 -26.82
C PHE A 164 9.59 6.91 -28.32
N ALA A 165 8.56 6.96 -29.17
CA ALA A 165 8.65 7.04 -30.63
C ALA A 165 9.61 5.98 -31.22
N LEU A 166 9.61 4.76 -30.65
CA LEU A 166 10.46 3.66 -31.08
C LEU A 166 9.79 2.84 -32.17
N ARG A 167 10.61 2.18 -33.00
CA ARG A 167 10.10 1.23 -34.00
C ARG A 167 9.74 -0.09 -33.31
N CYS A 168 8.51 -0.54 -33.51
CA CYS A 168 8.03 -1.84 -33.08
C CYS A 168 8.92 -2.98 -33.63
N GLY A 169 9.31 -3.91 -32.75
CA GLY A 169 10.25 -4.99 -33.05
C GLY A 169 11.68 -4.46 -33.25
N GLY A 170 11.98 -3.28 -32.73
CA GLY A 170 13.28 -2.63 -32.88
C GLY A 170 14.36 -3.24 -32.00
N VAL A 171 15.57 -2.65 -32.05
CA VAL A 171 16.71 -3.09 -31.22
C VAL A 171 16.39 -3.01 -29.72
N VAL A 172 15.61 -2.02 -29.31
CA VAL A 172 15.23 -1.82 -27.91
C VAL A 172 14.24 -2.91 -27.45
N ASP A 173 13.24 -3.26 -28.27
CA ASP A 173 12.28 -4.31 -27.93
C ASP A 173 12.98 -5.68 -27.88
N ALA A 174 13.81 -5.99 -28.87
CA ALA A 174 14.60 -7.23 -28.87
C ALA A 174 15.54 -7.31 -27.67
N HIS A 175 16.01 -6.16 -27.17
CA HIS A 175 16.80 -6.11 -25.95
C HIS A 175 15.95 -6.29 -24.69
N ALA A 176 14.75 -5.71 -24.63
CA ALA A 176 13.80 -5.95 -23.54
C ALA A 176 13.42 -7.44 -23.45
N ASP A 177 13.17 -8.11 -24.59
CA ASP A 177 12.93 -9.55 -24.65
C ASP A 177 14.12 -10.35 -24.09
N GLU A 178 15.33 -9.90 -24.38
CA GLU A 178 16.54 -10.53 -23.87
C GLU A 178 16.70 -10.36 -22.36
N LEU A 179 16.39 -9.18 -21.82
CA LEU A 179 16.35 -8.95 -20.38
C LEU A 179 15.24 -9.78 -19.71
N ASN A 180 14.08 -9.95 -20.36
CA ASN A 180 12.99 -10.80 -19.87
C ASN A 180 13.39 -12.27 -19.77
N ARG A 181 14.18 -12.81 -20.72
CA ARG A 181 14.70 -14.19 -20.61
C ARG A 181 15.55 -14.37 -19.36
N VAL A 182 16.46 -13.43 -19.12
CA VAL A 182 17.31 -13.43 -17.91
C VAL A 182 16.46 -13.30 -16.64
N THR A 183 15.44 -12.45 -16.66
CA THR A 183 14.50 -12.30 -15.53
C THR A 183 13.77 -13.61 -15.25
N ALA A 184 13.27 -14.29 -16.28
CA ALA A 184 12.56 -15.58 -16.13
C ALA A 184 13.47 -16.65 -15.53
N GLU A 185 14.72 -16.75 -15.99
CA GLU A 185 15.72 -17.68 -15.44
C GLU A 185 15.99 -17.42 -13.96
N LEU A 186 16.14 -16.14 -13.56
CA LEU A 186 16.39 -15.76 -12.17
C LEU A 186 15.19 -15.98 -11.24
N CYS A 187 13.97 -15.75 -11.73
CA CYS A 187 12.75 -16.03 -10.97
C CYS A 187 12.56 -17.54 -10.79
N ALA A 188 12.71 -18.33 -11.87
CA ALA A 188 12.56 -19.78 -11.83
C ALA A 188 13.57 -20.49 -10.91
N ALA A 189 14.70 -19.86 -10.63
CA ALA A 189 15.71 -20.37 -9.68
C ALA A 189 15.35 -20.16 -8.20
N ARG A 190 14.25 -19.45 -7.89
CA ARG A 190 13.83 -19.11 -6.53
C ARG A 190 12.41 -19.59 -6.27
N ALA A 191 12.18 -20.19 -5.11
CA ALA A 191 10.91 -20.86 -4.80
C ALA A 191 9.72 -19.89 -4.65
N ARG A 192 9.96 -18.66 -4.17
CA ARG A 192 8.94 -17.65 -3.86
C ARG A 192 8.92 -16.47 -4.83
N VAL A 193 9.52 -16.65 -6.01
CA VAL A 193 9.63 -15.57 -7.00
C VAL A 193 8.93 -16.00 -8.28
N SER A 194 7.84 -15.32 -8.58
CA SER A 194 7.08 -15.52 -9.80
C SER A 194 7.32 -14.38 -10.79
N MET A 195 7.36 -14.69 -12.08
CA MET A 195 7.37 -13.66 -13.12
C MET A 195 6.00 -13.55 -13.76
N VAL A 196 5.53 -12.31 -13.97
CA VAL A 196 4.30 -12.02 -14.70
C VAL A 196 4.60 -11.09 -15.86
N CYS A 197 4.13 -11.41 -17.06
CA CYS A 197 4.24 -10.52 -18.21
C CYS A 197 2.91 -9.74 -18.33
N PRO A 198 2.86 -8.46 -17.91
CA PRO A 198 1.63 -7.68 -18.03
C PRO A 198 1.23 -7.54 -19.51
N PRO A 199 -0.09 -7.46 -19.80
CA PRO A 199 -0.60 -7.49 -21.16
C PRO A 199 -0.07 -6.31 -21.97
N GLY A 200 0.33 -6.56 -23.23
CA GLY A 200 0.75 -5.52 -24.17
C GLY A 200 -0.28 -4.40 -24.32
N PRO A 201 0.07 -3.29 -24.99
CA PRO A 201 -0.78 -2.10 -25.02
C PRO A 201 -2.18 -2.46 -25.54
N VAL A 202 -3.20 -2.16 -24.75
CA VAL A 202 -4.59 -2.25 -25.18
C VAL A 202 -4.83 -1.06 -26.12
N ALA A 203 -5.39 -1.32 -27.31
CA ALA A 203 -5.76 -0.25 -28.22
C ALA A 203 -6.70 0.73 -27.49
N ALA A 204 -6.42 2.04 -27.57
CA ALA A 204 -7.33 3.04 -27.02
C ALA A 204 -8.71 2.88 -27.68
N PRO A 205 -9.82 2.99 -26.92
CA PRO A 205 -11.15 3.01 -27.52
C PRO A 205 -11.24 4.11 -28.58
N GLU A 206 -11.82 3.79 -29.74
CA GLU A 206 -12.02 4.78 -30.80
C GLU A 206 -12.83 5.98 -30.27
N GLY A 207 -12.33 7.20 -30.44
CA GLY A 207 -13.06 8.44 -30.13
C GLY A 207 -12.54 9.26 -28.94
N LEU A 208 -11.58 8.75 -28.16
CA LEU A 208 -10.84 9.56 -27.17
C LEU A 208 -9.56 10.11 -27.84
N GLY A 209 -9.48 11.44 -28.02
CA GLY A 209 -8.37 12.11 -28.71
C GLY A 209 -6.98 11.73 -28.17
N GLU A 210 -5.97 11.88 -29.04
CA GLU A 210 -4.54 11.48 -28.89
C GLU A 210 -4.21 10.41 -27.81
N PRO A 211 -3.65 9.23 -28.19
CA PRO A 211 -3.18 8.23 -27.22
C PRO A 211 -2.07 8.73 -26.27
N ALA A 212 -1.63 9.98 -26.43
CA ALA A 212 -0.67 10.67 -25.59
C ALA A 212 -1.24 11.13 -24.23
N ARG A 213 -2.57 11.16 -24.05
CA ARG A 213 -3.24 11.57 -22.79
C ARG A 213 -3.73 10.41 -21.92
N THR A 214 -3.74 9.19 -22.45
CA THR A 214 -4.21 8.02 -21.71
C THR A 214 -3.05 7.37 -20.96
N SER A 215 -3.25 7.16 -19.67
CA SER A 215 -2.36 6.44 -18.77
C SER A 215 -1.97 5.06 -19.32
N VAL A 216 -0.92 4.47 -18.75
CA VAL A 216 -0.73 3.01 -18.74
C VAL A 216 -2.10 2.36 -18.48
N PRO A 217 -2.49 1.25 -19.14
CA PRO A 217 -3.76 0.60 -18.87
C PRO A 217 -3.67 -0.10 -17.49
N TYR A 218 -3.67 0.70 -16.42
CA TYR A 218 -3.55 0.25 -15.04
C TYR A 218 -4.57 -0.84 -14.70
N PRO A 219 -5.84 -0.78 -15.14
CA PRO A 219 -6.77 -1.89 -14.94
C PRO A 219 -6.32 -3.22 -15.58
N ALA A 220 -5.72 -3.19 -16.78
CA ALA A 220 -5.24 -4.39 -17.45
C ALA A 220 -3.96 -4.95 -16.79
N TRP A 221 -3.06 -4.06 -16.38
CA TRP A 221 -1.88 -4.43 -15.56
C TRP A 221 -2.31 -5.04 -14.23
N ALA A 222 -3.21 -4.37 -13.52
CA ALA A 222 -3.76 -4.80 -12.24
C ALA A 222 -4.47 -6.16 -12.36
N ALA A 223 -5.28 -6.38 -13.39
CA ALA A 223 -5.94 -7.66 -13.61
C ALA A 223 -4.94 -8.81 -13.82
N ALA A 224 -3.90 -8.59 -14.64
CA ALA A 224 -2.87 -9.60 -14.88
C ALA A 224 -2.01 -9.88 -13.62
N LEU A 225 -1.70 -8.83 -12.86
CA LEU A 225 -0.99 -8.95 -11.59
C LEU A 225 -1.84 -9.68 -10.55
N ALA A 226 -3.09 -9.27 -10.35
CA ALA A 226 -4.00 -9.86 -9.37
C ALA A 226 -4.26 -11.34 -9.68
N ALA A 227 -4.36 -11.73 -10.95
CA ALA A 227 -4.51 -13.14 -11.34
C ALA A 227 -3.35 -14.04 -10.89
N VAL A 228 -2.16 -13.46 -10.66
CA VAL A 228 -0.98 -14.17 -10.12
C VAL A 228 -0.86 -13.98 -8.61
N VAL A 229 -1.03 -12.75 -8.12
CA VAL A 229 -0.83 -12.41 -6.71
C VAL A 229 -1.93 -13.01 -5.82
N ALA A 230 -3.20 -12.98 -6.23
CA ALA A 230 -4.32 -13.49 -5.43
C ALA A 230 -4.15 -14.96 -4.99
N PRO A 231 -3.90 -15.94 -5.90
CA PRO A 231 -3.71 -17.32 -5.48
C PRO A 231 -2.45 -17.54 -4.63
N LEU A 232 -1.41 -16.71 -4.81
CA LEU A 232 -0.19 -16.77 -4.00
C LEU A 232 -0.46 -16.33 -2.56
N VAL A 233 -1.14 -15.20 -2.36
CA VAL A 233 -1.49 -14.73 -1.00
C VAL A 233 -2.52 -15.64 -0.33
N ASP A 234 -3.46 -16.23 -1.09
CA ASP A 234 -4.39 -17.23 -0.56
C ASP A 234 -3.67 -18.49 -0.07
N ALA A 235 -2.69 -18.97 -0.84
CA ALA A 235 -1.89 -20.13 -0.46
C ALA A 235 -1.03 -19.85 0.78
N ALA A 236 -0.38 -18.68 0.84
CA ALA A 236 0.41 -18.26 2.00
C ALA A 236 -0.47 -18.11 3.25
N LEU A 237 -1.66 -17.54 3.11
CA LEU A 237 -2.64 -17.42 4.20
C LEU A 237 -3.08 -18.80 4.70
N ALA A 238 -3.43 -19.72 3.81
CA ALA A 238 -3.81 -21.09 4.16
C ALA A 238 -2.67 -21.88 4.83
N ALA A 239 -1.41 -21.55 4.52
CA ALA A 239 -0.23 -22.11 5.15
C ALA A 239 0.14 -21.45 6.50
N GLY A 240 -0.62 -20.45 6.95
CA GLY A 240 -0.38 -19.74 8.20
C GLY A 240 0.62 -18.59 8.07
N SER A 241 0.36 -17.65 7.15
CA SER A 241 1.19 -16.46 6.89
C SER A 241 1.77 -15.82 8.15
N THR A 242 3.10 -15.86 8.25
CA THR A 242 3.85 -15.25 9.35
C THR A 242 3.92 -13.73 9.22
N ALA A 243 3.85 -13.18 8.00
CA ALA A 243 3.79 -11.75 7.75
C ALA A 243 2.56 -11.12 8.41
N ARG A 244 1.42 -11.79 8.26
CA ARG A 244 0.16 -11.37 8.85
C ARG A 244 0.18 -11.45 10.37
N THR A 245 0.69 -12.56 10.88
CA THR A 245 0.86 -12.79 12.32
C THR A 245 1.77 -11.73 12.94
N ALA A 246 2.88 -11.40 12.28
CA ALA A 246 3.82 -10.37 12.72
C ALA A 246 3.19 -8.97 12.73
N ARG A 247 2.40 -8.63 11.70
CA ARG A 247 1.66 -7.36 11.61
C ARG A 247 0.63 -7.20 12.75
N GLU A 248 0.00 -8.29 13.15
CA GLU A 248 -1.01 -8.29 14.21
C GLU A 248 -0.42 -8.42 15.62
N ALA A 249 0.84 -8.85 15.72
CA ALA A 249 1.54 -9.05 16.99
C ALA A 249 1.63 -7.76 17.80
N PRO A 250 1.62 -7.82 19.15
CA PRO A 250 1.70 -6.61 19.99
C PRO A 250 2.95 -5.77 19.73
N GLN A 251 2.76 -4.46 19.58
CA GLN A 251 3.83 -3.46 19.56
C GLN A 251 4.19 -3.05 20.99
N THR A 252 5.42 -2.57 21.18
CA THR A 252 5.85 -2.08 22.49
C THR A 252 5.19 -0.75 22.83
N ASP A 253 4.89 -0.55 24.12
CA ASP A 253 4.34 0.72 24.59
C ASP A 253 5.30 1.88 24.33
N GLN A 254 6.62 1.65 24.44
CA GLN A 254 7.62 2.67 24.18
C GLN A 254 7.58 3.19 22.74
N THR A 255 7.47 2.30 21.74
CA THR A 255 7.33 2.69 20.32
C THR A 255 6.04 3.47 20.11
N ARG A 256 4.93 3.02 20.71
CA ARG A 256 3.64 3.71 20.63
C ARG A 256 3.69 5.12 21.22
N ILE A 257 4.20 5.26 22.44
CA ILE A 257 4.32 6.53 23.15
C ILE A 257 5.18 7.52 22.34
N ALA A 258 6.31 7.07 21.80
CA ALA A 258 7.16 7.91 20.96
C ALA A 258 6.40 8.40 19.72
N ALA A 259 5.67 7.52 19.04
CA ALA A 259 4.87 7.87 17.86
C ALA A 259 3.73 8.85 18.20
N VAL A 260 2.98 8.62 19.29
CA VAL A 260 1.92 9.53 19.74
C VAL A 260 2.47 10.93 20.02
N ARG A 261 3.60 11.03 20.73
CA ARG A 261 4.22 12.31 21.07
C ARG A 261 4.76 13.03 19.83
N ALA A 262 5.31 12.30 18.87
CA ALA A 262 5.80 12.86 17.61
C ALA A 262 4.70 13.53 16.77
N LEU A 263 3.44 13.12 16.93
CA LEU A 263 2.30 13.73 16.22
C LEU A 263 1.93 15.12 16.76
N GLY A 264 2.32 15.46 17.99
CA GLY A 264 1.98 16.75 18.60
C GLY A 264 0.48 16.98 18.79
N LEU A 265 -0.33 15.90 18.81
CA LEU A 265 -1.78 15.97 18.93
C LEU A 265 -2.29 15.93 20.37
N LEU A 266 -1.49 15.44 21.32
CA LEU A 266 -1.89 15.39 22.74
C LEU A 266 -2.11 16.79 23.30
N ASP A 267 -3.13 16.93 24.16
CA ASP A 267 -3.44 18.17 24.88
C ASP A 267 -3.68 19.39 23.95
N THR A 268 -4.09 19.13 22.71
CA THR A 268 -4.46 20.17 21.73
C THR A 268 -5.99 20.30 21.60
N PRO A 269 -6.50 21.45 21.13
CA PRO A 269 -7.93 21.64 20.90
C PRO A 269 -8.55 20.63 19.93
N ALA A 270 -9.87 20.52 19.96
CA ALA A 270 -10.63 19.75 18.97
C ALA A 270 -10.36 20.27 17.55
N GLU A 271 -10.30 19.34 16.59
CA GLU A 271 -10.05 19.66 15.19
C GLU A 271 -11.16 19.08 14.32
N LYS A 272 -11.81 19.96 13.54
CA LYS A 272 -12.98 19.62 12.72
C LYS A 272 -12.75 18.41 11.82
N ARG A 273 -11.53 18.22 11.29
CA ARG A 273 -11.18 17.08 10.44
C ARG A 273 -11.39 15.74 11.12
N PHE A 274 -11.12 15.64 12.43
CA PHE A 274 -11.37 14.44 13.21
C PHE A 274 -12.82 14.38 13.70
N ASP A 275 -13.39 15.52 14.12
CA ASP A 275 -14.78 15.60 14.60
C ASP A 275 -15.79 15.14 13.55
N ASP A 276 -15.60 15.55 12.29
CA ASP A 276 -16.45 15.13 11.19
C ASP A 276 -16.40 13.59 10.96
N ILE A 277 -15.24 12.95 11.18
CA ILE A 277 -15.09 11.50 11.03
C ILE A 277 -15.73 10.77 12.21
N VAL A 278 -15.50 11.23 13.43
CA VAL A 278 -16.04 10.63 14.65
C VAL A 278 -17.57 10.73 14.69
N GLU A 279 -18.14 11.87 14.29
CA GLU A 279 -19.59 12.02 14.17
C GLU A 279 -20.17 11.12 13.08
N ARG A 280 -19.49 10.97 11.93
CA ARG A 280 -19.89 9.98 10.92
C ARG A 280 -19.85 8.56 11.45
N ALA A 281 -18.82 8.19 12.22
CA ALA A 281 -18.74 6.88 12.85
C ALA A 281 -19.95 6.62 13.77
N ARG A 282 -20.27 7.59 14.64
CA ARG A 282 -21.42 7.51 15.53
C ARG A 282 -22.73 7.32 14.77
N VAL A 283 -22.98 8.16 13.76
CA VAL A 283 -24.24 8.16 12.99
C VAL A 283 -24.38 6.93 12.12
N LEU A 284 -23.35 6.59 11.33
CA LEU A 284 -23.44 5.53 10.33
C LEU A 284 -23.41 4.13 10.97
N LEU A 285 -22.74 3.96 12.12
CA LEU A 285 -22.73 2.69 12.86
C LEU A 285 -23.86 2.60 13.91
N GLY A 286 -24.72 3.62 13.98
CA GLY A 286 -25.91 3.66 14.83
C GLY A 286 -25.60 3.55 16.32
N ALA A 287 -24.49 4.13 16.78
CA ALA A 287 -24.05 4.07 18.17
C ALA A 287 -24.38 5.37 18.94
N GLN A 288 -24.48 5.27 20.26
CA GLN A 288 -24.70 6.41 21.15
C GLN A 288 -23.49 7.32 21.23
N GLY A 289 -22.27 6.75 21.23
CA GLY A 289 -21.03 7.50 21.28
C GLY A 289 -19.97 6.99 20.30
N ALA A 290 -19.05 7.87 19.93
CA ALA A 290 -17.85 7.54 19.18
C ALA A 290 -16.67 8.39 19.65
N ALA A 291 -15.45 7.88 19.47
CA ALA A 291 -14.23 8.61 19.79
C ALA A 291 -13.06 8.23 18.87
N PHE A 292 -12.21 9.21 18.59
CA PHE A 292 -10.83 8.98 18.16
C PHE A 292 -9.90 9.23 19.34
N SER A 293 -9.23 8.17 19.76
CA SER A 293 -8.37 8.14 20.95
C SER A 293 -6.88 8.03 20.60
N LEU A 294 -6.03 8.56 21.47
CA LEU A 294 -4.57 8.37 21.49
C LEU A 294 -4.18 7.74 22.84
N ILE A 295 -3.25 6.79 22.80
CA ILE A 295 -2.80 6.03 23.98
C ILE A 295 -1.34 6.37 24.31
N ASP A 296 -1.15 7.21 25.32
CA ASP A 296 0.16 7.63 25.85
C ASP A 296 0.50 6.87 27.15
N ASP A 297 1.62 7.22 27.79
CA ASP A 297 2.10 6.65 29.04
C ASP A 297 1.08 6.85 30.19
N GLY A 298 0.29 5.81 30.47
CA GLY A 298 -0.74 5.84 31.50
C GLY A 298 -1.99 6.66 31.17
N ARG A 299 -2.09 7.23 29.96
CA ARG A 299 -3.19 8.12 29.54
C ARG A 299 -3.94 7.58 28.35
N HIS A 300 -5.28 7.59 28.43
CA HIS A 300 -6.17 7.44 27.29
C HIS A 300 -6.81 8.80 27.03
N TRP A 301 -6.40 9.45 25.95
CA TRP A 301 -6.83 10.79 25.60
C TRP A 301 -7.66 10.78 24.31
N ASN A 302 -8.86 11.35 24.36
CA ASN A 302 -9.73 11.45 23.19
C ASN A 302 -9.44 12.74 22.44
N LYS A 303 -8.87 12.60 21.23
CA LYS A 303 -8.64 13.72 20.30
C LYS A 303 -9.95 14.30 19.78
N SER A 304 -10.96 13.44 19.64
CA SER A 304 -12.29 13.81 19.21
C SER A 304 -13.32 12.86 19.81
N VAL A 305 -14.48 13.40 20.19
CA VAL A 305 -15.60 12.66 20.77
C VAL A 305 -16.92 13.14 20.19
N ALA A 306 -17.84 12.20 19.99
CA ALA A 306 -19.23 12.47 19.66
C ALA A 306 -20.14 11.65 20.57
N GLY A 307 -21.26 12.23 21.02
CA GLY A 307 -22.18 11.58 21.96
C GLY A 307 -21.65 11.41 23.39
N SER A 308 -20.51 12.04 23.71
CA SER A 308 -19.95 12.14 25.06
C SER A 308 -19.14 13.44 25.24
N SER A 309 -18.71 13.74 26.46
CA SER A 309 -17.86 14.89 26.79
C SER A 309 -16.55 14.50 27.48
N GLN A 310 -16.21 13.21 27.50
CA GLN A 310 -15.02 12.70 28.19
C GLN A 310 -13.77 12.87 27.33
N VAL A 311 -12.89 13.78 27.72
CA VAL A 311 -11.62 14.03 27.03
C VAL A 311 -10.52 13.07 27.47
N GLU A 312 -10.56 12.58 28.71
CA GLU A 312 -9.58 11.64 29.25
C GLU A 312 -10.30 10.54 30.04
N VAL A 313 -9.78 9.31 29.93
CA VAL A 313 -10.33 8.12 30.57
C VAL A 313 -9.19 7.39 31.30
N PRO A 314 -9.42 6.81 32.49
CA PRO A 314 -8.43 5.96 33.14
C PRO A 314 -7.98 4.82 32.22
N ILE A 315 -6.67 4.66 32.03
CA ILE A 315 -6.13 3.64 31.11
C ILE A 315 -6.51 2.21 31.51
N ALA A 316 -6.67 1.97 32.81
CA ALA A 316 -7.06 0.67 33.39
C ALA A 316 -8.45 0.21 32.95
N SER A 317 -9.34 1.13 32.55
CA SER A 317 -10.67 0.83 32.03
C SER A 317 -10.80 1.10 30.52
N SER A 318 -9.68 1.31 29.82
CA SER A 318 -9.68 1.68 28.41
C SER A 318 -9.84 0.46 27.50
N PHE A 319 -10.95 0.40 26.76
CA PHE A 319 -11.08 -0.54 25.64
C PHE A 319 -10.04 -0.26 24.55
N CYS A 320 -9.79 1.02 24.25
CA CYS A 320 -8.85 1.43 23.20
C CYS A 320 -7.41 1.00 23.50
N SER A 321 -6.99 0.97 24.77
CA SER A 321 -5.66 0.46 25.16
C SER A 321 -5.51 -1.04 24.88
N GLN A 322 -6.61 -1.81 24.90
CA GLN A 322 -6.61 -3.21 24.46
C GLN A 322 -6.70 -3.33 22.94
N THR A 323 -7.50 -2.50 22.27
CA THR A 323 -7.62 -2.48 20.79
C THR A 323 -6.27 -2.28 20.11
N VAL A 324 -5.42 -1.37 20.62
CA VAL A 324 -4.09 -1.11 20.05
C VAL A 324 -3.10 -2.26 20.21
N ARG A 325 -3.43 -3.31 21.00
CA ARG A 325 -2.56 -4.49 21.18
C ARG A 325 -2.63 -5.46 20.01
N THR A 326 -3.69 -5.45 19.21
CA THR A 326 -3.82 -6.24 17.97
C THR A 326 -3.92 -5.34 16.73
N GLY A 327 -3.62 -5.88 15.55
CA GLY A 327 -3.73 -5.16 14.27
C GLY A 327 -5.16 -5.12 13.70
N THR A 328 -6.11 -5.72 14.41
CA THR A 328 -7.47 -5.98 13.97
C THR A 328 -8.49 -5.28 14.85
N ALA A 329 -9.73 -5.14 14.35
CA ALA A 329 -10.82 -4.59 15.13
C ALA A 329 -11.12 -5.45 16.38
N MET A 330 -11.47 -4.79 17.48
CA MET A 330 -11.97 -5.43 18.69
C MET A 330 -13.45 -5.12 18.86
N VAL A 331 -14.28 -6.15 19.03
CA VAL A 331 -15.70 -6.04 19.33
C VAL A 331 -15.98 -6.67 20.69
N VAL A 332 -16.66 -5.93 21.55
CA VAL A 332 -17.13 -6.38 22.87
C VAL A 332 -18.65 -6.21 22.87
N PRO A 333 -19.42 -7.29 22.64
CA PRO A 333 -20.89 -7.25 22.59
C PRO A 333 -21.54 -6.77 23.89
N ASP A 334 -20.97 -7.20 25.02
CA ASP A 334 -21.39 -6.83 26.38
C ASP A 334 -20.18 -6.85 27.33
N ALA A 335 -19.69 -5.68 27.72
CA ALA A 335 -18.55 -5.49 28.62
C ALA A 335 -18.77 -6.13 29.99
N TRP A 336 -20.02 -6.21 30.47
CA TRP A 336 -20.34 -6.85 31.74
C TRP A 336 -20.29 -8.38 31.69
N ARG A 337 -20.10 -8.95 30.49
CA ARG A 337 -19.89 -10.38 30.27
C ARG A 337 -18.48 -10.69 29.76
N ASP A 338 -17.62 -9.68 29.65
CA ASP A 338 -16.24 -9.81 29.24
C ASP A 338 -15.34 -9.63 30.46
N ASP A 339 -14.58 -10.67 30.82
CA ASP A 339 -13.71 -10.66 32.02
C ASP A 339 -12.72 -9.48 32.01
N ARG A 340 -12.35 -8.96 30.83
CA ARG A 340 -11.44 -7.83 30.69
C ARG A 340 -12.09 -6.51 31.11
N PHE A 341 -13.42 -6.41 31.06
CA PHE A 341 -14.18 -5.16 31.20
C PHE A 341 -15.39 -5.25 32.15
N VAL A 342 -15.56 -6.35 32.88
CA VAL A 342 -16.73 -6.62 33.73
C VAL A 342 -17.00 -5.53 34.79
N SER A 343 -15.96 -4.81 35.22
CA SER A 343 -16.04 -3.71 36.18
C SER A 343 -16.31 -2.35 35.54
N HIS A 344 -16.58 -2.27 34.23
CA HIS A 344 -16.77 -1.01 33.54
C HIS A 344 -18.15 -0.40 33.91
N PRO A 345 -18.23 0.87 34.35
CA PRO A 345 -19.43 1.40 35.02
C PRO A 345 -20.63 1.67 34.10
N SER A 346 -20.38 2.03 32.83
CA SER A 346 -21.44 2.58 31.95
C SER A 346 -21.48 2.00 30.54
N VAL A 347 -20.32 1.77 29.90
CA VAL A 347 -20.25 1.17 28.56
C VAL A 347 -20.59 -0.32 28.63
N ARG A 348 -21.53 -0.75 27.79
CA ARG A 348 -21.89 -2.16 27.59
C ARG A 348 -21.40 -2.67 26.25
N PHE A 349 -21.55 -1.92 25.18
CA PHE A 349 -21.04 -2.32 23.87
C PHE A 349 -19.83 -1.47 23.47
N TYR A 350 -18.83 -2.11 22.87
CA TYR A 350 -17.68 -1.45 22.25
C TYR A 350 -17.35 -2.10 20.91
N ALA A 351 -17.06 -1.29 19.89
CA ALA A 351 -16.36 -1.73 18.70
C ALA A 351 -15.30 -0.70 18.33
N GLY A 352 -14.07 -1.13 18.14
CA GLY A 352 -12.96 -0.23 17.81
C GLY A 352 -12.00 -0.83 16.81
N HIS A 353 -11.45 0.03 15.95
CA HIS A 353 -10.38 -0.32 15.02
C HIS A 353 -9.13 0.50 15.37
N PRO A 354 -7.94 -0.13 15.42
CA PRO A 354 -6.70 0.59 15.68
C PRO A 354 -6.45 1.65 14.60
N VAL A 355 -5.85 2.76 15.01
CA VAL A 355 -5.37 3.83 14.14
C VAL A 355 -3.85 3.81 14.19
N GLU A 356 -3.23 3.67 13.01
CA GLU A 356 -1.79 3.63 12.83
C GLU A 356 -1.22 5.03 12.50
N SER A 357 -0.03 5.33 13.02
CA SER A 357 0.79 6.45 12.57
C SER A 357 1.24 6.22 11.11
N PRO A 358 1.79 7.25 10.43
CA PRO A 358 2.36 7.08 9.10
C PRO A 358 3.40 5.95 9.00
N ASP A 359 4.12 5.68 10.11
CA ASP A 359 5.14 4.64 10.22
C ASP A 359 4.58 3.25 10.60
N GLY A 360 3.25 3.09 10.67
CA GLY A 360 2.60 1.82 11.00
C GLY A 360 2.53 1.49 12.49
N VAL A 361 2.78 2.48 13.36
CA VAL A 361 2.68 2.30 14.82
C VAL A 361 1.24 2.52 15.27
N ARG A 362 0.63 1.58 15.99
CA ARG A 362 -0.75 1.72 16.51
C ARG A 362 -0.76 2.70 17.66
N ILE A 363 -1.18 3.93 17.39
CA ILE A 363 -1.17 5.07 18.33
C ILE A 363 -2.44 5.19 19.15
N GLY A 364 -3.52 4.54 18.71
CA GLY A 364 -4.85 4.87 19.15
C GLY A 364 -5.92 4.03 18.48
N ALA A 365 -7.19 4.41 18.66
CA ALA A 365 -8.30 3.73 18.02
C ALA A 365 -9.43 4.69 17.68
N LEU A 366 -10.11 4.42 16.56
CA LEU A 366 -11.45 4.93 16.29
C LEU A 366 -12.44 3.90 16.83
N CYS A 367 -13.34 4.31 17.71
CA CYS A 367 -14.30 3.40 18.31
C CYS A 367 -15.71 3.99 18.40
N VAL A 368 -16.67 3.08 18.55
CA VAL A 368 -18.06 3.36 18.90
C VAL A 368 -18.44 2.63 20.17
N VAL A 369 -19.33 3.22 20.96
CA VAL A 369 -19.78 2.70 22.26
C VAL A 369 -21.27 2.89 22.46
N ASP A 370 -21.88 1.97 23.20
CA ASP A 370 -23.26 2.07 23.67
C ASP A 370 -23.40 1.66 25.14
N ALA A 371 -24.37 2.26 25.84
CA ALA A 371 -24.74 1.91 27.22
C ALA A 371 -25.61 0.64 27.30
N GLU A 372 -26.02 0.08 26.16
CA GLU A 372 -26.76 -1.19 26.06
C GLU A 372 -25.96 -2.21 25.24
N PRO A 373 -26.06 -3.52 25.51
CA PRO A 373 -25.42 -4.55 24.70
C PRO A 373 -25.90 -4.54 23.25
N ARG A 374 -25.03 -4.95 22.33
CA ARG A 374 -25.37 -5.16 20.91
C ARG A 374 -24.81 -6.48 20.41
N SER A 375 -25.40 -7.02 19.35
CA SER A 375 -24.84 -8.19 18.66
C SER A 375 -23.54 -7.78 17.94
N ALA A 376 -22.55 -8.68 17.93
CA ALA A 376 -21.28 -8.45 17.26
C ALA A 376 -21.46 -8.23 15.74
N GLU A 377 -22.48 -8.86 15.16
CA GLU A 377 -22.83 -8.79 13.75
C GLU A 377 -23.58 -7.49 13.39
N SER A 378 -24.03 -6.73 14.39
CA SER A 378 -24.77 -5.47 14.18
C SER A 378 -23.88 -4.27 13.84
N VAL A 379 -22.56 -4.43 13.89
CA VAL A 379 -21.59 -3.37 13.56
C VAL A 379 -20.89 -3.70 12.25
N ASP A 380 -20.89 -2.74 11.33
CA ASP A 380 -20.17 -2.85 10.08
C ASP A 380 -18.67 -2.59 10.33
N LEU A 381 -17.89 -3.67 10.44
CA LEU A 381 -16.44 -3.58 10.67
C LEU A 381 -15.66 -3.06 9.46
N VAL A 382 -16.21 -3.22 8.24
CA VAL A 382 -15.61 -2.64 7.04
C VAL A 382 -15.72 -1.13 7.14
N LEU A 383 -16.92 -0.62 7.42
CA LEU A 383 -17.15 0.82 7.58
C LEU A 383 -16.34 1.41 8.74
N LEU A 384 -16.25 0.71 9.87
CA LEU A 384 -15.42 1.14 10.99
C LEU A 384 -13.94 1.28 10.59
N ARG A 385 -13.40 0.30 9.85
CA ARG A 385 -12.05 0.36 9.30
C ARG A 385 -11.89 1.50 8.31
N GLU A 386 -12.83 1.70 7.39
CA GLU A 386 -12.78 2.80 6.41
C GLU A 386 -12.71 4.18 7.08
N LEU A 387 -13.46 4.37 8.16
CA LEU A 387 -13.43 5.60 8.94
C LEU A 387 -12.11 5.73 9.72
N ALA A 388 -11.56 4.63 10.25
CA ALA A 388 -10.24 4.65 10.89
C ALA A 388 -9.13 5.02 9.87
N LEU A 389 -9.19 4.50 8.64
CA LEU A 389 -8.30 4.89 7.56
C LEU A 389 -8.46 6.36 7.14
N GLN A 390 -9.68 6.92 7.22
CA GLN A 390 -9.86 8.37 7.08
C GLN A 390 -9.10 9.14 8.16
N VAL A 391 -9.16 8.72 9.42
CA VAL A 391 -8.37 9.33 10.49
C VAL A 391 -6.87 9.26 10.16
N GLN A 392 -6.37 8.11 9.73
CA GLN A 392 -4.96 7.94 9.37
C GLN A 392 -4.50 8.85 8.24
N ARG A 393 -5.36 9.12 7.25
CA ARG A 393 -5.06 10.08 6.19
C ARG A 393 -4.94 11.50 6.73
N GLU A 394 -5.82 11.90 7.63
CA GLU A 394 -5.77 13.21 8.28
C GLU A 394 -4.50 13.40 9.14
N LEU A 395 -3.93 12.33 9.71
CA LEU A 395 -2.66 12.39 10.46
C LEU A 395 -1.47 12.78 9.58
N ARG A 396 -1.52 12.50 8.27
CA ARG A 396 -0.42 12.76 7.32
C ARG A 396 -0.41 14.19 6.80
N VAL A 397 -1.52 14.91 6.98
CA VAL A 397 -1.62 16.32 6.59
C VAL A 397 -0.95 17.16 7.67
N VAL A 398 0.30 17.56 7.40
CA VAL A 398 0.96 18.64 8.15
C VAL A 398 0.16 19.93 7.87
N PRO A 399 -0.26 20.70 8.90
CA PRO A 399 -0.89 21.99 8.67
C PRO A 399 0.03 22.87 7.81
N VAL A 400 -0.48 23.37 6.69
CA VAL A 400 0.19 24.42 5.93
C VAL A 400 0.26 25.64 6.85
N GLY A 401 1.48 25.97 7.29
CA GLY A 401 1.91 27.19 7.98
C GLY A 401 0.85 28.05 8.68
N SER A 402 0.95 28.10 10.01
CA SER A 402 0.62 29.32 10.77
C SER A 402 1.55 30.47 10.39
#